data_AF-A0A925BLJ9-F1
#
_entry.id   AF-A0A925BLJ9-F1
#
_cell.length_a   1.000
_cell.length_b   1.000
_cell.length_c   1.000
_cell.angle_alpha   90.00
_cell.angle_beta   90.00
_cell.angle_gamma   90.00
#
_symmetry.space_group_name_H-M   'P 1'
#
loop_
_entity.id
_entity.type
_entity.pdbx_description
1 polymer ?
#
loop_
_entity_poly.entity_id
_entity_poly.type
_entity_poly.pdbx_seq_one_letter_code
_entity_poly.pdbx_strand_id
1 'polypeptide(L)'
;MNRLRAENRNKSLFVVINTLLMLTLMDRSVESADKDDVTDPALQPWLKPQEWRRDRETPALALGEKGRFDDQHIFAPHVIQQDGEFWMYYSGSQRCVDAGTYKGVAKDPKQPEKSDQRLFKLGLARSQAGIHFERHSQEPVFSFGDDIHSVVTAAILKNPDGSVCRENGKLRMYFAAVDFPNGKYKHDLYETTSSDGLSWAKPTHVMANAYAPCVIKDGDKYRMWYTWINKHPWHTNHAESSDGTHWTISEKPCIVMDQKWE
;
A
#
# COMPACT_ATOMS: atom_id res chain seq x y z
N MET A 1 -43.07 -29.50 74.23
CA MET A 1 -42.52 -30.84 73.92
C MET A 1 -42.35 -30.94 72.41
N ASN A 2 -41.11 -31.08 71.94
CA ASN A 2 -40.58 -31.58 70.65
C ASN A 2 -41.41 -31.40 69.35
N ARG A 3 -40.99 -30.57 68.39
CA ARG A 3 -39.99 -30.77 67.30
C ARG A 3 -40.44 -31.69 66.14
N LEU A 4 -40.49 -31.06 64.93
CA LEU A 4 -40.04 -31.53 63.60
C LEU A 4 -40.71 -32.80 63.02
N ARG A 5 -40.94 -33.01 61.72
CA ARG A 5 -40.47 -32.43 60.44
C ARG A 5 -41.44 -32.99 59.37
N ALA A 6 -41.86 -32.18 58.40
CA ALA A 6 -42.56 -32.66 57.21
C ALA A 6 -41.55 -32.88 56.08
N GLU A 7 -41.48 -34.10 55.55
CA GLU A 7 -40.88 -34.41 54.26
C GLU A 7 -41.99 -34.35 53.20
N ASN A 8 -41.75 -33.65 52.10
CA ASN A 8 -42.40 -33.97 50.84
C ASN A 8 -41.43 -33.64 49.70
N ARG A 9 -40.97 -34.67 48.99
CA ARG A 9 -40.17 -34.55 47.77
C ARG A 9 -41.04 -34.79 46.55
N ASN A 10 -40.88 -33.87 45.60
CA ASN A 10 -40.86 -34.04 44.15
C ASN A 10 -42.03 -34.73 43.46
N LYS A 11 -42.72 -33.94 42.61
CA LYS A 11 -42.73 -34.20 41.16
C LYS A 11 -42.57 -32.90 40.38
N SER A 12 -41.55 -32.87 39.53
CA SER A 12 -41.15 -31.79 38.64
C SER A 12 -42.18 -31.54 37.54
N LEU A 13 -42.42 -30.27 37.22
CA LEU A 13 -43.01 -29.82 35.96
C LEU A 13 -41.99 -28.92 35.27
N PHE A 14 -41.65 -29.27 34.02
CA PHE A 14 -40.81 -28.48 33.13
C PHE A 14 -41.45 -27.10 32.89
N VAL A 15 -40.69 -26.02 33.12
CA VAL A 15 -41.01 -24.69 32.59
C VAL A 15 -39.88 -24.30 31.65
N VAL A 16 -40.22 -24.16 30.38
CA VAL A 16 -39.40 -23.53 29.35
C VAL A 16 -39.46 -22.03 29.60
N ILE A 17 -38.33 -21.41 29.99
CA ILE A 17 -38.21 -19.95 30.01
C ILE A 17 -37.37 -19.56 28.80
N ASN A 18 -38.06 -19.09 27.75
CA ASN A 18 -37.47 -18.33 26.67
C ASN A 18 -36.93 -17.02 27.24
N THR A 19 -35.61 -16.92 27.41
CA THR A 19 -34.95 -15.64 27.68
C THR A 19 -34.37 -15.13 26.38
N LEU A 20 -35.13 -14.26 25.71
CA LEU A 20 -34.69 -13.52 24.53
C LEU A 20 -33.66 -12.48 25.00
N LEU A 21 -32.37 -12.78 24.82
CA LEU A 21 -31.30 -11.82 25.05
C LEU A 21 -31.29 -10.84 23.87
N MET A 22 -31.97 -9.70 24.02
CA MET A 22 -31.81 -8.55 23.13
C MET A 22 -30.40 -7.99 23.32
N LEU A 23 -29.44 -8.43 22.48
CA LEU A 23 -28.24 -7.65 22.24
C LEU A 23 -28.69 -6.34 21.57
N THR A 24 -28.64 -5.25 22.31
CA THR A 24 -28.61 -3.92 21.73
C THR A 24 -27.30 -3.81 20.96
N LEU A 25 -27.35 -4.07 19.66
CA LEU A 25 -26.36 -3.56 18.72
C LEU A 25 -26.37 -2.04 18.90
N MET A 26 -25.35 -1.51 19.57
CA MET A 26 -25.01 -0.10 19.44
C MET A 26 -24.67 0.09 17.96
N ASP A 27 -25.65 0.54 17.22
CA ASP A 27 -25.48 1.14 15.91
C ASP A 27 -24.62 2.38 16.16
N ARG A 28 -23.29 2.21 16.20
CA ARG A 28 -22.38 3.31 15.96
C ARG A 28 -22.56 3.64 14.49
N SER A 29 -23.60 4.43 14.22
CA SER A 29 -23.58 5.36 13.11
C SER A 29 -22.18 5.96 13.10
N VAL A 30 -21.47 5.83 11.98
CA VAL A 30 -20.32 6.68 11.72
C VAL A 30 -20.86 8.09 11.90
N GLU A 31 -20.51 8.75 13.01
CA GLU A 31 -20.79 10.18 13.18
C GLU A 31 -20.27 10.84 11.91
N SER A 32 -21.17 11.50 11.19
CA SER A 32 -20.79 12.29 10.02
C SER A 32 -19.61 13.14 10.44
N ALA A 33 -18.49 13.06 9.71
CA ALA A 33 -17.28 13.84 9.95
C ALA A 33 -17.66 15.20 10.55
N ASP A 34 -17.25 15.42 11.80
CA ASP A 34 -17.72 16.51 12.63
C ASP A 34 -17.72 17.80 11.80
N LYS A 35 -18.84 18.53 11.80
CA LYS A 35 -18.91 19.86 11.17
C LYS A 35 -17.83 20.81 11.71
N ASP A 36 -17.23 20.46 12.85
CA ASP A 36 -16.15 21.17 13.50
C ASP A 36 -14.81 21.06 12.74
N ASP A 37 -14.59 20.02 11.94
CA ASP A 37 -13.32 19.76 11.22
C ASP A 37 -13.03 20.83 10.13
N VAL A 38 -14.07 21.42 9.54
CA VAL A 38 -13.93 22.50 8.53
C VAL A 38 -13.68 23.86 9.19
N THR A 39 -13.80 23.97 10.52
CA THR A 39 -13.63 25.24 11.24
C THR A 39 -12.28 25.38 11.95
N ASP A 40 -11.49 24.30 12.03
CA ASP A 40 -10.15 24.36 12.62
C ASP A 40 -9.25 25.36 11.85
N PRO A 41 -8.78 26.44 12.51
CA PRO A 41 -7.85 27.40 11.91
C PRO A 41 -6.57 26.75 11.34
N ALA A 42 -6.10 25.64 11.92
CA ALA A 42 -4.91 24.92 11.47
C ALA A 42 -5.14 24.22 10.11
N LEU A 43 -6.38 23.85 9.79
CA LEU A 43 -6.75 23.19 8.53
C LEU A 43 -7.08 24.18 7.42
N GLN A 44 -7.42 25.44 7.75
CA GLN A 44 -7.79 26.46 6.76
C GLN A 44 -6.78 26.66 5.60
N PRO A 45 -5.45 26.59 5.80
CA PRO A 45 -4.50 26.69 4.69
C PRO A 45 -4.63 25.55 3.67
N TRP A 46 -5.01 24.36 4.14
CA TRP A 46 -5.09 23.13 3.34
C TRP A 46 -6.42 22.98 2.60
N LEU A 47 -7.50 23.54 3.16
CA LEU A 47 -8.84 23.49 2.58
C LEU A 47 -9.09 24.54 1.49
N LYS A 48 -8.17 25.49 1.31
CA LYS A 48 -8.23 26.48 0.23
C LYS A 48 -7.80 25.85 -1.10
N PRO A 49 -8.28 26.37 -2.25
CA PRO A 49 -7.78 25.95 -3.56
C PRO A 49 -6.26 26.06 -3.62
N GLN A 50 -5.60 24.95 -3.98
CA GLN A 50 -4.15 24.89 -4.14
C GLN A 50 -3.81 25.21 -5.60
N GLU A 51 -3.01 26.24 -5.82
CA GLU A 51 -2.57 26.62 -7.17
C GLU A 51 -1.29 25.86 -7.55
N TRP A 52 -1.47 24.71 -8.19
CA TRP A 52 -0.35 23.90 -8.67
C TRP A 52 0.26 24.51 -9.93
N ARG A 53 1.55 24.86 -9.84
CA ARG A 53 2.35 25.38 -10.95
C ARG A 53 3.52 24.44 -11.20
N ARG A 54 3.79 24.11 -12.47
CA ARG A 54 5.04 23.44 -12.83
C ARG A 54 6.19 24.42 -12.59
N ASP A 55 7.27 23.95 -11.96
CA ASP A 55 8.44 24.81 -11.73
C ASP A 55 9.12 25.17 -13.06
N ARG A 56 9.18 24.21 -14.00
CA ARG A 56 9.82 24.33 -15.31
C ARG A 56 9.29 23.30 -16.31
N GLU A 57 9.72 23.44 -17.57
CA GLU A 57 9.36 22.54 -18.68
C GLU A 57 10.19 21.23 -18.70
N THR A 58 11.33 21.21 -18.01
CA THR A 58 12.17 20.00 -17.90
C THR A 58 11.80 19.14 -16.70
N PRO A 59 11.93 17.81 -16.78
CA PRO A 59 11.53 16.92 -15.69
C PRO A 59 12.37 17.13 -14.41
N ALA A 60 11.79 16.78 -13.25
CA ALA A 60 12.50 16.74 -11.97
C ALA A 60 13.59 15.65 -11.94
N LEU A 61 13.36 14.55 -12.67
CA LEU A 61 14.29 13.46 -12.94
C LEU A 61 14.07 12.99 -14.39
N ALA A 62 15.10 13.06 -15.25
CA ALA A 62 15.03 12.56 -16.63
C ALA A 62 15.31 11.05 -16.68
N LEU A 63 15.10 10.39 -17.82
CA LEU A 63 15.50 8.98 -18.04
C LEU A 63 17.00 8.75 -17.81
N GLY A 64 17.37 7.50 -17.53
CA GLY A 64 18.75 7.08 -17.37
C GLY A 64 19.52 7.09 -18.69
N GLU A 65 20.84 6.93 -18.59
CA GLU A 65 21.68 6.73 -19.78
C GLU A 65 21.25 5.45 -20.51
N LYS A 66 21.41 5.41 -21.83
CA LYS A 66 21.10 4.23 -22.64
C LYS A 66 21.79 2.98 -22.08
N GLY A 67 21.02 1.93 -21.85
CA GLY A 67 21.49 0.68 -21.25
C GLY A 67 21.44 0.64 -19.73
N ARG A 68 20.97 1.68 -19.04
CA ARG A 68 20.71 1.68 -17.59
C ARG A 68 19.32 1.20 -17.26
N PHE A 69 19.10 0.76 -16.02
CA PHE A 69 17.87 0.06 -15.64
C PHE A 69 16.59 0.89 -15.84
N ASP A 70 16.71 2.21 -16.01
CA ASP A 70 15.65 3.19 -16.10
C ASP A 70 15.79 4.09 -17.36
N ASP A 71 16.38 3.55 -18.42
CA ASP A 71 16.67 4.25 -19.66
C ASP A 71 15.47 4.41 -20.62
N GLN A 72 14.35 3.76 -20.32
CA GLN A 72 13.12 3.83 -21.15
C GLN A 72 11.89 4.27 -20.37
N HIS A 73 11.76 3.87 -19.10
CA HIS A 73 10.63 4.27 -18.26
C HIS A 73 11.08 4.59 -16.85
N ILE A 74 10.51 5.65 -16.30
CA ILE A 74 10.47 5.96 -14.88
C ILE A 74 9.05 6.35 -14.50
N PHE A 75 8.52 5.82 -13.40
CA PHE A 75 7.19 6.18 -12.91
C PHE A 75 7.02 5.89 -11.41
N ALA A 76 5.83 6.21 -10.89
CA ALA A 76 5.42 6.00 -9.50
C ALA A 76 6.46 6.50 -8.48
N PRO A 77 6.81 7.81 -8.51
CA PRO A 77 7.73 8.37 -7.54
C PRO A 77 7.09 8.36 -6.14
N HIS A 78 7.86 7.93 -5.15
CA HIS A 78 7.53 8.04 -3.73
C HIS A 78 8.62 8.84 -3.02
N VAL A 79 8.26 10.04 -2.58
CA VAL A 79 9.19 10.96 -1.92
C VAL A 79 9.02 10.90 -0.40
N ILE A 80 10.15 10.80 0.28
CA ILE A 80 10.28 10.96 1.73
C ILE A 80 11.32 12.04 2.04
N GLN A 81 11.19 12.67 3.22
CA GLN A 81 12.25 13.51 3.77
C GLN A 81 12.97 12.74 4.87
N GLN A 82 14.28 12.62 4.78
CA GLN A 82 15.14 12.05 5.83
C GLN A 82 16.54 12.64 5.75
N ASP A 83 17.25 12.67 6.87
CA ASP A 83 18.64 13.16 6.94
C ASP A 83 18.83 14.57 6.36
N GLY A 84 17.80 15.43 6.47
CA GLY A 84 17.81 16.80 5.95
C GLY A 84 17.63 16.92 4.43
N GLU A 85 17.42 15.82 3.70
CA GLU A 85 17.24 15.79 2.25
C GLU A 85 15.98 15.01 1.83
N PHE A 86 15.58 15.16 0.57
CA PHE A 86 14.48 14.43 -0.04
C PHE A 86 15.01 13.22 -0.78
N TRP A 87 14.43 12.06 -0.50
CA TRP A 87 14.71 10.80 -1.18
C TRP A 87 13.49 10.40 -1.99
N MET A 88 13.67 10.17 -3.28
CA MET A 88 12.66 9.67 -4.21
C MET A 88 12.97 8.23 -4.56
N TYR A 89 12.14 7.31 -4.10
CA TYR A 89 12.11 5.94 -4.62
C TYR A 89 11.22 5.93 -5.86
N TYR A 90 11.70 5.37 -6.96
CA TYR A 90 10.96 5.37 -8.23
C TYR A 90 11.07 4.02 -8.93
N SER A 91 10.06 3.68 -9.74
CA SER A 91 10.07 2.46 -10.54
C SER A 91 10.73 2.76 -11.88
N GLY A 92 11.83 2.09 -12.22
CA GLY A 92 12.56 2.24 -13.48
C GLY A 92 12.61 0.93 -14.26
N SER A 93 12.49 0.97 -15.58
CA SER A 93 12.68 -0.22 -16.43
C SER A 93 13.43 0.08 -17.71
N GLN A 94 14.23 -0.92 -18.11
CA GLN A 94 14.77 -1.02 -19.46
C GLN A 94 13.70 -1.46 -20.45
N ARG A 95 13.91 -1.06 -21.70
CA ARG A 95 13.18 -1.48 -22.91
C ARG A 95 11.76 -0.92 -23.04
N CYS A 96 11.37 -0.70 -24.30
CA CYS A 96 10.06 -0.18 -24.67
C CYS A 96 9.06 -1.32 -24.83
N VAL A 97 7.82 -1.10 -24.40
CA VAL A 97 6.71 -1.97 -24.76
C VAL A 97 6.10 -1.36 -26.02
N ASP A 98 6.30 -1.98 -27.18
CA ASP A 98 5.44 -1.65 -28.31
C ASP A 98 4.01 -2.05 -27.92
N ALA A 99 3.14 -1.06 -27.71
CA ALA A 99 1.79 -1.23 -27.18
C ALA A 99 0.92 -2.21 -28.01
N GLY A 100 1.32 -2.50 -29.26
CA GLY A 100 0.64 -3.47 -30.14
C GLY A 100 1.18 -4.91 -30.06
N THR A 101 2.21 -5.19 -29.27
CA THR A 101 2.89 -6.51 -29.28
C THR A 101 3.31 -6.95 -27.88
N TYR A 102 2.56 -6.56 -26.84
CA TYR A 102 2.78 -7.09 -25.50
C TYR A 102 2.45 -8.59 -25.45
N LYS A 103 3.43 -9.42 -25.73
CA LYS A 103 3.41 -10.86 -25.43
C LYS A 103 4.12 -11.02 -24.11
N GLY A 104 3.47 -10.66 -23.01
CA GLY A 104 4.02 -10.90 -21.67
C GLY A 104 4.45 -12.36 -21.56
N VAL A 105 5.74 -12.64 -21.67
CA VAL A 105 6.28 -13.98 -21.45
C VAL A 105 7.64 -13.88 -20.80
N ALA A 106 7.72 -14.58 -19.66
CA ALA A 106 8.91 -15.21 -19.15
C ALA A 106 9.73 -15.80 -20.31
N LYS A 107 11.05 -15.56 -20.29
CA LYS A 107 12.12 -16.16 -21.12
C LYS A 107 11.66 -16.86 -22.41
N ASP A 108 12.06 -16.34 -23.57
CA ASP A 108 11.90 -17.04 -24.86
C ASP A 108 12.39 -18.50 -24.73
N PRO A 109 11.52 -19.52 -24.90
CA PRO A 109 11.92 -20.93 -24.80
C PRO A 109 13.01 -21.33 -25.80
N LYS A 110 13.20 -20.56 -26.87
CA LYS A 110 14.22 -20.77 -27.90
C LYS A 110 15.52 -20.01 -27.65
N GLN A 111 15.47 -18.93 -26.85
CA GLN A 111 16.59 -18.06 -26.50
C GLN A 111 16.44 -17.61 -25.03
N PRO A 112 16.60 -18.53 -24.06
CA PRO A 112 16.34 -18.26 -22.64
C PRO A 112 17.22 -17.14 -22.04
N GLU A 113 18.30 -16.78 -22.72
CA GLU A 113 19.20 -15.65 -22.45
C GLU A 113 18.67 -14.28 -22.93
N LYS A 114 17.64 -14.26 -23.77
CA LYS A 114 16.99 -13.04 -24.28
C LYS A 114 15.57 -12.93 -23.74
N SER A 115 15.45 -12.50 -22.49
CA SER A 115 14.16 -12.02 -21.98
C SER A 115 13.88 -10.65 -22.57
N ASP A 116 12.77 -10.49 -23.30
CA ASP A 116 12.23 -9.21 -23.77
C ASP A 116 11.24 -8.59 -22.77
N GLN A 117 11.22 -9.11 -21.54
CA GLN A 117 10.29 -8.70 -20.50
C GLN A 117 10.68 -7.31 -19.96
N ARG A 118 9.74 -6.36 -20.03
CA ARG A 118 9.85 -5.12 -19.25
C ARG A 118 9.76 -5.47 -17.78
N LEU A 119 10.83 -5.21 -17.04
CA LEU A 119 10.94 -5.46 -15.61
C LEU A 119 11.23 -4.15 -14.88
N PHE A 120 10.32 -3.75 -13.99
CA PHE A 120 10.57 -2.59 -13.15
C PHE A 120 11.40 -2.94 -11.92
N LYS A 121 12.39 -2.11 -11.65
CA LYS A 121 13.26 -2.17 -10.48
C LYS A 121 13.17 -0.84 -9.73
N LEU A 122 13.50 -0.84 -8.44
CA LEU A 122 13.43 0.36 -7.63
C LEU A 122 14.73 1.16 -7.77
N GLY A 123 14.62 2.39 -8.26
CA GLY A 123 15.67 3.39 -8.22
C GLY A 123 15.57 4.28 -6.99
N LEU A 124 16.67 4.97 -6.69
CA LEU A 124 16.72 6.04 -5.70
C LEU A 124 17.31 7.29 -6.34
N ALA A 125 16.66 8.43 -6.14
CA ALA A 125 17.20 9.74 -6.43
C ALA A 125 17.10 10.66 -5.20
N ARG A 126 17.98 11.65 -5.08
CA ARG A 126 18.08 12.54 -3.92
C ARG A 126 18.03 14.01 -4.32
N SER A 127 17.55 14.84 -3.41
CA SER A 127 17.48 16.30 -3.61
C SER A 127 17.57 17.03 -2.28
N GLN A 128 18.34 18.11 -2.21
CA GLN A 128 18.32 19.00 -1.04
C GLN A 128 17.05 19.86 -1.00
N ALA A 129 16.54 20.26 -2.17
CA ALA A 129 15.40 21.18 -2.28
C ALA A 129 14.05 20.49 -2.54
N GLY A 130 14.06 19.20 -2.91
CA GLY A 130 12.84 18.46 -3.24
C GLY A 130 12.24 18.78 -4.62
N ILE A 131 12.95 19.56 -5.44
CA ILE A 131 12.50 20.00 -6.77
C ILE A 131 13.27 19.29 -7.89
N HIS A 132 14.59 19.17 -7.74
CA HIS A 132 15.47 18.56 -8.74
C HIS A 132 16.20 17.39 -8.11
N PHE A 133 16.10 16.22 -8.74
CA PHE A 133 16.61 14.99 -8.17
C PHE A 133 17.78 14.47 -8.99
N GLU A 134 18.82 14.07 -8.30
CA GLU A 134 19.97 13.37 -8.87
C GLU A 134 19.87 11.89 -8.48
N ARG A 135 20.13 11.00 -9.44
CA ARG A 135 20.18 9.57 -9.15
C ARG A 135 21.25 9.31 -8.10
N HIS A 136 20.92 8.49 -7.10
CA HIS A 136 21.91 8.01 -6.15
C HIS A 136 22.93 7.09 -6.82
N SER A 137 22.48 6.27 -7.78
CA SER A 137 23.31 5.32 -8.53
C SER A 137 22.71 5.07 -9.93
N GLN A 138 23.55 4.56 -10.83
CA GLN A 138 23.14 4.02 -12.14
C GLN A 138 22.51 2.63 -12.04
N GLU A 139 22.61 2.00 -10.88
CA GLU A 139 22.02 0.70 -10.56
C GLU A 139 20.78 0.86 -9.67
N PRO A 140 19.79 -0.03 -9.78
CA PRO A 140 18.64 -0.02 -8.89
C PRO A 140 19.06 -0.35 -7.45
N VAL A 141 18.38 0.26 -6.48
CA VAL A 141 18.55 -0.06 -5.05
C VAL A 141 17.79 -1.31 -4.64
N PHE A 142 16.79 -1.75 -5.42
CA PHE A 142 16.07 -2.99 -5.12
C PHE A 142 15.46 -3.68 -6.37
N SER A 143 15.49 -5.01 -6.37
CA SER A 143 14.75 -5.90 -7.25
C SER A 143 14.60 -7.28 -6.60
N PHE A 144 13.70 -8.14 -7.09
CA PHE A 144 13.56 -9.51 -6.58
C PHE A 144 14.73 -10.43 -6.95
N GLY A 145 15.49 -10.10 -8.00
CA GLY A 145 16.59 -10.93 -8.51
C GLY A 145 16.14 -12.20 -9.24
N ASP A 146 14.86 -12.34 -9.57
CA ASP A 146 14.29 -13.52 -10.23
C ASP A 146 13.89 -13.29 -11.70
N ASP A 147 14.09 -12.07 -12.21
CA ASP A 147 13.68 -11.60 -13.54
C ASP A 147 12.18 -11.77 -13.85
N ILE A 148 11.34 -11.92 -12.82
CA ILE A 148 9.90 -12.16 -12.95
C ILE A 148 9.12 -10.98 -12.38
N HIS A 149 9.43 -10.57 -11.16
CA HIS A 149 8.62 -9.62 -10.41
C HIS A 149 9.06 -8.17 -10.63
N SER A 150 8.18 -7.38 -11.24
CA SER A 150 8.33 -5.93 -11.38
C SER A 150 7.99 -5.23 -10.07
N VAL A 151 8.92 -4.44 -9.52
CA VAL A 151 8.67 -3.59 -8.33
C VAL A 151 7.99 -2.30 -8.77
N VAL A 152 6.77 -2.07 -8.29
CA VAL A 152 5.97 -0.89 -8.67
C VAL A 152 5.27 -0.26 -7.47
N THR A 153 4.99 1.04 -7.55
CA THR A 153 4.23 1.81 -6.54
C THR A 153 4.72 1.58 -5.11
N ALA A 154 5.98 1.94 -4.83
CA ALA A 154 6.54 1.87 -3.49
C ALA A 154 5.86 2.89 -2.55
N ALA A 155 5.73 2.52 -1.29
CA ALA A 155 5.23 3.35 -0.21
C ALA A 155 6.01 3.07 1.07
N ILE A 156 6.78 4.06 1.53
CA ILE A 156 7.45 4.01 2.83
C ILE A 156 6.41 4.28 3.91
N LEU A 157 6.51 3.55 5.03
CA LEU A 157 5.68 3.76 6.20
C LEU A 157 5.86 5.19 6.76
N LYS A 158 4.74 5.88 6.98
CA LYS A 158 4.71 7.25 7.51
C LYS A 158 3.96 7.32 8.84
N ASN A 159 4.29 8.33 9.64
CA ASN A 159 3.46 8.76 10.76
C ASN A 159 2.25 9.58 10.23
N PRO A 160 1.24 9.88 11.05
CA PRO A 160 0.05 10.62 10.59
C PRO A 160 0.36 12.04 10.11
N ASP A 161 1.46 12.63 10.57
CA ASP A 161 1.96 13.94 10.12
C ASP A 161 2.73 13.88 8.78
N GLY A 162 2.85 12.69 8.17
CA GLY A 162 3.55 12.46 6.91
C GLY A 162 5.07 12.26 7.04
N SER A 163 5.64 12.40 8.25
CA SER A 163 7.04 12.11 8.51
C SER A 163 7.35 10.62 8.37
N VAL A 164 8.61 10.30 8.07
CA VAL A 164 9.05 8.89 7.94
C VAL A 164 8.94 8.17 9.28
N CYS A 165 8.24 7.04 9.29
CA CYS A 165 8.18 6.16 10.45
C CYS A 165 9.27 5.09 10.35
N ARG A 166 10.24 5.12 11.28
CA ARG A 166 11.23 4.05 11.45
C ARG A 166 10.89 3.21 12.66
N GLU A 167 11.00 1.90 12.52
CA GLU A 167 10.79 0.94 13.60
C GLU A 167 12.06 0.14 13.82
N ASN A 168 12.58 0.14 15.06
CA ASN A 168 13.88 -0.46 15.37
C ASN A 168 15.01 0.04 14.44
N GLY A 169 14.98 1.33 14.12
CA GLY A 169 15.94 1.98 13.22
C GLY A 169 15.76 1.67 11.73
N LYS A 170 14.75 0.88 11.34
CA LYS A 170 14.54 0.46 9.95
C LYS A 170 13.39 1.21 9.29
N LEU A 171 13.56 1.53 8.02
CA LEU A 171 12.48 1.80 7.08
C LEU A 171 11.69 0.53 6.84
N ARG A 172 10.38 0.68 6.64
CA ARG A 172 9.50 -0.36 6.10
C ARG A 172 8.86 0.17 4.82
N MET A 173 8.98 -0.60 3.75
CA MET A 173 8.41 -0.28 2.44
C MET A 173 7.35 -1.31 2.09
N TYR A 174 6.18 -0.82 1.69
CA TYR A 174 5.13 -1.61 1.06
C TYR A 174 5.12 -1.27 -0.42
N PHE A 175 5.03 -2.28 -1.28
CA PHE A 175 5.06 -2.06 -2.71
C PHE A 175 4.28 -3.15 -3.42
N ALA A 176 3.68 -2.81 -4.56
CA ALA A 176 3.07 -3.81 -5.39
C ALA A 176 4.15 -4.45 -6.27
N ALA A 177 4.07 -5.77 -6.44
CA ALA A 177 4.85 -6.48 -7.42
C ALA A 177 3.93 -7.10 -8.46
N VAL A 178 4.36 -7.01 -9.72
CA VAL A 178 3.66 -7.63 -10.85
C VAL A 178 4.46 -8.79 -11.33
N ASP A 179 3.88 -9.98 -11.27
CA ASP A 179 4.36 -11.13 -12.01
C ASP A 179 3.56 -11.26 -13.32
N PHE A 180 4.20 -11.81 -14.36
CA PHE A 180 3.54 -12.11 -15.63
C PHE A 180 3.43 -13.62 -15.96
N PRO A 181 3.26 -14.53 -14.98
CA PRO A 181 3.18 -15.95 -15.28
C PRO A 181 1.92 -16.21 -16.12
N ASN A 182 2.12 -16.81 -17.29
CA ASN A 182 1.06 -17.25 -18.20
C ASN A 182 0.14 -16.14 -18.72
N GLY A 183 0.63 -14.89 -18.79
CA GLY A 183 -0.11 -13.76 -19.35
C GLY A 183 -1.28 -13.25 -18.49
N LYS A 184 -1.40 -13.69 -17.23
CA LYS A 184 -2.35 -13.11 -16.27
C LYS A 184 -1.62 -12.07 -15.44
N TYR A 185 -2.04 -10.80 -15.57
CA TYR A 185 -1.58 -9.71 -14.72
C TYR A 185 -2.01 -9.97 -13.29
N LYS A 186 -1.07 -10.11 -12.37
CA LYS A 186 -1.36 -10.20 -10.95
C LYS A 186 -0.51 -9.18 -10.20
N HIS A 187 -1.17 -8.23 -9.57
CA HIS A 187 -0.53 -7.31 -8.64
C HIS A 187 -0.74 -7.86 -7.24
N ASP A 188 0.36 -8.25 -6.61
CA ASP A 188 0.36 -8.61 -5.20
C ASP A 188 1.18 -7.59 -4.42
N LEU A 189 0.78 -7.35 -3.18
CA LEU A 189 1.46 -6.45 -2.29
C LEU A 189 2.49 -7.21 -1.47
N TYR A 190 3.67 -6.61 -1.35
CA TYR A 190 4.80 -7.09 -0.58
C TYR A 190 5.26 -6.02 0.40
N GLU A 191 5.90 -6.45 1.49
CA GLU A 191 6.67 -5.58 2.36
C GLU A 191 8.16 -5.95 2.35
N THR A 192 9.03 -4.99 2.64
CA THR A 192 10.44 -5.20 2.94
C THR A 192 10.95 -4.15 3.92
N THR A 193 12.12 -4.38 4.51
CA THR A 193 12.75 -3.46 5.46
C THR A 193 14.19 -3.13 5.07
N SER A 194 14.64 -1.95 5.49
CA SER A 194 16.01 -1.48 5.27
C SER A 194 16.46 -0.57 6.41
N SER A 195 17.70 -0.73 6.89
CA SER A 195 18.29 0.20 7.87
C SER A 195 18.83 1.47 7.21
N ASP A 196 19.24 1.41 5.95
CA ASP A 196 19.96 2.48 5.24
C ASP A 196 19.17 3.08 4.07
N GLY A 197 18.04 2.47 3.67
CA GLY A 197 17.25 2.84 2.49
C GLY A 197 17.90 2.47 1.15
N LEU A 198 19.03 1.77 1.18
CA LEU A 198 19.81 1.37 0.01
C LEU A 198 19.82 -0.15 -0.18
N SER A 199 19.95 -0.86 0.94
CA SER A 199 20.01 -2.31 1.01
C SER A 199 18.72 -2.83 1.63
N TRP A 200 17.94 -3.59 0.87
CA TRP A 200 16.62 -4.05 1.27
C TRP A 200 16.61 -5.55 1.56
N ALA A 201 15.87 -5.95 2.60
CA ALA A 201 15.71 -7.34 2.97
C ALA A 201 14.89 -8.13 1.93
N LYS A 202 14.91 -9.46 2.03
CA LYS A 202 14.03 -10.32 1.24
C LYS A 202 12.57 -9.90 1.47
N PRO A 203 11.79 -9.65 0.40
CA PRO A 203 10.42 -9.21 0.56
C PRO A 203 9.50 -10.32 1.08
N THR A 204 8.51 -9.94 1.86
CA THR A 204 7.44 -10.79 2.37
C THR A 204 6.15 -10.45 1.64
N HIS A 205 5.44 -11.46 1.13
CA HIS A 205 4.10 -11.26 0.56
C HIS A 205 3.12 -10.90 1.68
N VAL A 206 2.31 -9.85 1.49
CA VAL A 206 1.37 -9.38 2.51
C VAL A 206 -0.08 -9.46 2.06
N MET A 207 -0.38 -9.27 0.77
CA MET A 207 -1.77 -9.24 0.28
C MET A 207 -1.86 -9.56 -1.20
N ALA A 208 -2.85 -10.37 -1.58
CA ALA A 208 -3.11 -10.65 -2.99
C ALA A 208 -4.02 -9.60 -3.64
N ASN A 209 -3.84 -9.35 -4.94
CA ASN A 209 -4.67 -8.45 -5.75
C ASN A 209 -4.69 -7.00 -5.24
N ALA A 210 -3.58 -6.51 -4.69
CA ALA A 210 -3.47 -5.17 -4.12
C ALA A 210 -2.40 -4.34 -4.85
N TYR A 211 -2.74 -3.08 -5.15
CA TYR A 211 -1.93 -2.17 -5.94
C TYR A 211 -1.92 -0.76 -5.34
N ALA A 212 -0.87 0.02 -5.63
CA ALA A 212 -0.73 1.42 -5.23
C ALA A 212 -1.06 1.69 -3.73
N PRO A 213 -0.30 1.09 -2.80
CA PRO A 213 -0.54 1.26 -1.36
C PRO A 213 -0.24 2.70 -0.90
N CYS A 214 -0.98 3.13 0.12
CA CYS A 214 -0.66 4.25 1.00
C CYS A 214 -0.78 3.75 2.44
N VAL A 215 0.26 3.93 3.26
CA VAL A 215 0.36 3.28 4.58
C VAL A 215 0.81 4.25 5.65
N ILE A 216 0.07 4.27 6.76
CA ILE A 216 0.29 5.14 7.92
C ILE A 216 0.31 4.28 9.18
N LYS A 217 1.26 4.54 10.07
CA LYS A 217 1.23 4.04 11.44
C LYS A 217 0.52 5.07 12.33
N ASP A 218 -0.64 4.70 12.85
CA ASP A 218 -1.51 5.53 13.68
C ASP A 218 -1.62 4.91 15.08
N GLY A 219 -0.82 5.45 16.02
CA GLY A 219 -0.70 4.88 17.37
C GLY A 219 -0.10 3.47 17.37
N ASP A 220 -0.85 2.50 17.89
CA ASP A 220 -0.52 1.09 17.96
C ASP A 220 -0.98 0.28 16.72
N LYS A 221 -1.60 0.95 15.75
CA LYS A 221 -2.13 0.33 14.53
C LYS A 221 -1.43 0.82 13.27
N TYR A 222 -1.46 -0.02 12.26
CA TYR A 222 -1.14 0.34 10.88
C TYR A 222 -2.44 0.40 10.09
N ARG A 223 -2.56 1.41 9.25
CA ARG A 223 -3.67 1.59 8.32
C ARG A 223 -3.12 1.66 6.91
N MET A 224 -3.78 0.97 6.00
CA MET A 224 -3.41 0.97 4.59
C MET A 224 -4.63 1.23 3.73
N TRP A 225 -4.49 2.15 2.79
CA TRP A 225 -5.41 2.33 1.67
C TRP A 225 -4.73 1.85 0.40
N TYR A 226 -5.45 1.12 -0.43
CA TYR A 226 -4.88 0.51 -1.61
C TYR A 226 -5.95 0.30 -2.68
N THR A 227 -5.53 0.21 -3.95
CA THR A 227 -6.41 -0.22 -5.03
C THR A 227 -6.56 -1.73 -4.97
N TRP A 228 -7.78 -2.21 -4.75
CA TRP A 228 -8.11 -3.63 -4.80
C TRP A 228 -8.51 -4.02 -6.23
N ILE A 229 -7.79 -4.99 -6.78
CA ILE A 229 -7.93 -5.42 -8.18
C ILE A 229 -8.49 -6.84 -8.32
N ASN A 230 -9.16 -7.34 -7.27
CA ASN A 230 -9.76 -8.67 -7.25
C ASN A 230 -10.94 -8.83 -8.23
N LYS A 231 -11.59 -7.73 -8.60
CA LYS A 231 -12.67 -7.68 -9.60
C LYS A 231 -12.63 -6.35 -10.33
N HIS A 232 -13.14 -6.34 -11.56
CA HIS A 232 -13.46 -5.10 -12.27
C HIS A 232 -14.89 -4.65 -11.94
N PRO A 233 -15.14 -3.34 -11.78
CA PRO A 233 -14.15 -2.27 -11.74
C PRO A 233 -13.27 -2.31 -10.48
N TRP A 234 -12.03 -1.84 -10.63
CA TRP A 234 -11.12 -1.65 -9.50
C TRP A 234 -11.68 -0.60 -8.55
N HIS A 235 -11.39 -0.73 -7.27
CA HIS A 235 -11.90 0.17 -6.24
C HIS A 235 -10.86 0.36 -5.14
N THR A 236 -10.98 1.46 -4.39
CA THR A 236 -10.08 1.71 -3.27
C THR A 236 -10.63 1.01 -2.03
N ASN A 237 -9.78 0.22 -1.38
CA ASN A 237 -10.11 -0.47 -0.13
C ASN A 237 -9.16 -0.06 0.99
N HIS A 238 -9.51 -0.45 2.21
CA HIS A 238 -8.75 -0.19 3.43
C HIS A 238 -8.47 -1.49 4.19
N ALA A 239 -7.31 -1.56 4.84
CA ALA A 239 -6.96 -2.64 5.74
C ALA A 239 -6.26 -2.11 7.00
N GLU A 240 -6.44 -2.81 8.11
CA GLU A 240 -5.73 -2.55 9.37
C GLU A 240 -4.78 -3.70 9.71
N SER A 241 -3.71 -3.39 10.44
CA SER A 241 -2.79 -4.37 11.01
C SER A 241 -2.30 -3.90 12.38
N SER A 242 -1.99 -4.85 13.27
CA SER A 242 -1.32 -4.59 14.56
C SER A 242 0.19 -4.77 14.51
N ASP A 243 0.72 -5.43 13.47
CA ASP A 243 2.15 -5.73 13.31
C ASP A 243 2.76 -5.22 11.99
N GLY A 244 1.91 -4.68 11.12
CA GLY A 244 2.26 -4.16 9.80
C GLY A 244 2.46 -5.25 8.73
N THR A 245 2.34 -6.53 9.07
CA THR A 245 2.59 -7.66 8.17
C THR A 245 1.31 -8.44 7.87
N HIS A 246 0.50 -8.69 8.90
CA HIS A 246 -0.77 -9.41 8.78
C HIS A 246 -1.92 -8.40 8.76
N TRP A 247 -2.65 -8.36 7.64
CA TRP A 247 -3.65 -7.33 7.37
C TRP A 247 -5.07 -7.89 7.41
N THR A 248 -5.96 -7.16 8.09
CA THR A 248 -7.40 -7.41 8.09
C THR A 248 -8.06 -6.41 7.14
N ILE A 249 -8.61 -6.92 6.03
CA ILE A 249 -9.28 -6.11 5.01
C ILE A 249 -10.64 -5.66 5.53
N SER A 250 -10.99 -4.39 5.29
CA SER A 250 -12.30 -3.84 5.63
C SER A 250 -13.40 -4.45 4.76
N GLU A 251 -14.57 -4.69 5.36
CA GLU A 251 -15.70 -5.32 4.64
C GLU A 251 -16.24 -4.44 3.51
N LYS A 252 -16.21 -3.12 3.70
CA LYS A 252 -16.73 -2.14 2.74
C LYS A 252 -15.57 -1.39 2.08
N PRO A 253 -15.59 -1.25 0.74
CA PRO A 253 -14.63 -0.42 0.04
C PRO A 253 -14.77 1.05 0.46
N CYS A 254 -13.67 1.79 0.44
CA CYS A 254 -13.65 3.22 0.76
C CYS A 254 -14.28 4.04 -0.37
N ILE A 255 -13.94 3.70 -1.61
CA ILE A 255 -14.41 4.39 -2.82
C ILE A 255 -14.73 3.32 -3.86
N VAL A 256 -15.95 3.35 -4.37
CA VAL A 256 -16.43 2.53 -5.50
C VAL A 256 -16.79 3.44 -6.66
N MET A 257 -16.73 2.91 -7.87
CA MET A 257 -17.27 3.61 -9.03
C MET A 257 -18.79 3.65 -8.92
N ASP A 258 -19.35 4.85 -8.79
CA ASP A 258 -20.78 5.10 -8.64
C ASP A 258 -21.32 6.19 -9.58
N GLN A 259 -20.44 6.84 -10.35
CA GLN A 259 -20.81 7.85 -11.33
C GLN A 259 -20.83 7.29 -12.75
N LYS A 260 -21.71 7.85 -13.59
CA LYS A 260 -21.85 7.43 -15.00
C LYS A 260 -20.63 7.73 -15.89
N TRP A 261 -19.74 8.62 -15.44
CA TRP A 261 -18.57 9.07 -16.19
C TRP A 261 -17.28 8.34 -15.80
N GLU A 262 -17.34 7.45 -14.79
CA GLU A 262 -16.27 6.55 -14.35
C GLU A 262 -16.27 5.24 -15.14
#